data_AF-U2BRK4-F1
#
_entry.id   AF-U2BRK4-F1
#
_cell.length_a   1.000
_cell.length_b   1.000
_cell.length_c   1.000
_cell.angle_alpha   90.00
_cell.angle_beta   90.00
_cell.angle_gamma   90.00
#
_symmetry.space_group_name_H-M   'P 1'
#
loop_
_entity.id
_entity.type
_entity.pdbx_description
1 polymer ?
#
loop_
_entity_poly.entity_id
_entity_poly.type
_entity_poly.pdbx_seq_one_letter_code
_entity_poly.pdbx_strand_id
1 'polypeptide(L)'
;PGLPASGGLMAGSVFSKIAERVYAKDLRLPLAYAIDTNAVVIPDVKVGEMKETRRVLEELKIKTQGKIDESGKKIWGSAHAAPQAVVLESRSMMQKFVPSVIGMGAKDAVYLLESKGLKVRLVGVGKVKNQSIANGTTAVKGQTITLTLN
;
A
#
# COMPACT_ATOMS: atom_id res chain seq x y z
N PRO A 1 -0.89 0.78 -79.81
CA PRO A 1 -0.50 0.24 -78.48
C PRO A 1 -0.31 1.40 -77.48
N GLY A 2 -1.34 1.65 -76.65
CA GLY A 2 -1.29 2.70 -75.61
C GLY A 2 -0.65 2.17 -74.34
N LEU A 3 0.34 2.88 -73.80
CA LEU A 3 0.91 2.60 -72.48
C LEU A 3 -0.21 2.65 -71.42
N PRO A 4 -0.22 1.77 -70.41
CA PRO A 4 -1.25 1.80 -69.38
C PRO A 4 -1.20 3.15 -68.66
N ALA A 5 -2.35 3.83 -68.60
CA ALA A 5 -2.52 5.08 -67.86
C ALA A 5 -2.26 4.81 -66.38
N SER A 6 -1.03 5.07 -65.95
CA SER A 6 -0.54 4.73 -64.61
C SER A 6 -0.97 5.79 -63.59
N GLY A 7 -2.28 5.86 -63.34
CA GLY A 7 -2.83 6.64 -62.23
C GLY A 7 -2.37 6.11 -60.86
N GLY A 8 -2.12 4.80 -60.76
CA GLY A 8 -1.75 4.14 -59.51
C GLY A 8 -0.33 4.44 -59.01
N LEU A 9 0.67 4.62 -59.90
CA LEU A 9 2.04 4.93 -59.46
C LEU A 9 2.16 6.36 -58.91
N MET A 10 1.48 7.33 -59.55
CA MET A 10 1.48 8.72 -59.12
C MET A 10 0.56 8.94 -57.91
N ALA A 11 -0.64 8.36 -57.89
CA ALA A 11 -1.58 8.49 -56.77
C ALA A 11 -1.18 7.65 -55.54
N GLY A 12 -0.62 6.46 -55.74
CA GLY A 12 -0.20 5.57 -54.64
C GLY A 12 0.96 6.14 -53.84
N SER A 13 1.93 6.78 -54.50
CA SER A 13 3.08 7.38 -53.82
C SER A 13 2.71 8.59 -52.96
N VAL A 14 1.73 9.40 -53.39
CA VAL A 14 1.23 10.52 -52.58
C VAL A 14 0.36 10.04 -51.42
N PHE A 15 -0.48 9.02 -51.64
CA PHE A 15 -1.29 8.43 -50.56
C PHE A 15 -0.41 7.77 -49.49
N SER A 16 0.59 7.00 -49.90
CA SER A 16 1.56 6.36 -48.99
C SER A 16 2.31 7.39 -48.14
N LYS A 17 2.81 8.49 -48.75
CA LYS A 17 3.47 9.59 -48.01
C LYS A 17 2.55 10.30 -47.03
N ILE A 18 1.28 10.49 -47.39
CA ILE A 18 0.29 11.10 -46.49
C ILE A 18 -0.03 10.15 -45.34
N ALA A 19 -0.27 8.87 -45.63
CA ALA A 19 -0.55 7.85 -44.62
C ALA A 19 0.60 7.68 -43.64
N GLU A 20 1.85 7.60 -44.12
CA GLU A 20 3.04 7.56 -43.27
C GLU A 20 3.19 8.82 -42.41
N ARG A 21 2.91 10.00 -42.98
CA ARG A 21 2.98 11.27 -42.23
C ARG A 21 1.88 11.40 -41.18
N VAL A 22 0.67 10.94 -41.47
CA VAL A 22 -0.44 10.89 -40.49
C VAL A 22 -0.11 9.90 -39.39
N TYR A 23 0.32 8.69 -39.75
CA TYR A 23 0.74 7.67 -38.80
C TYR A 23 1.90 8.13 -37.91
N ALA A 24 2.92 8.79 -38.46
CA ALA A 24 4.04 9.34 -37.69
C ALA A 24 3.64 10.51 -36.78
N LYS A 25 2.61 11.29 -37.16
CA LYS A 25 2.07 12.38 -36.35
C LYS A 25 1.20 11.85 -35.19
N ASP A 26 0.49 10.75 -35.42
CA ASP A 26 -0.31 10.04 -34.42
C ASP A 26 0.52 9.04 -33.58
N LEU A 27 1.78 8.80 -33.96
CA LEU A 27 2.81 8.17 -33.12
C LEU A 27 3.31 9.11 -32.00
N ARG A 28 2.54 10.14 -31.64
CA ARG A 28 2.63 10.71 -30.31
C ARG A 28 2.09 9.66 -29.36
N LEU A 29 2.98 8.77 -28.91
CA LEU A 29 2.72 7.90 -27.76
C LEU A 29 2.09 8.78 -26.67
N PRO A 30 0.79 8.63 -26.37
CA PRO A 30 0.18 9.43 -25.34
C PRO A 30 0.93 9.10 -24.06
N LEU A 31 1.43 10.12 -23.35
CA LEU A 31 2.14 9.97 -22.06
C LEU A 31 1.35 9.12 -21.04
N ALA A 32 0.05 8.95 -21.25
CA ALA A 32 -0.80 8.03 -20.50
C ALA A 32 -0.40 6.54 -20.59
N TYR A 33 0.36 6.12 -21.61
CA TYR A 33 0.89 4.74 -21.74
C TYR A 33 2.30 4.55 -21.18
N ALA A 34 2.98 5.63 -20.79
CA ALA A 34 4.24 5.56 -20.03
C ALA A 34 4.01 5.33 -18.53
N ILE A 35 2.75 5.09 -18.12
CA ILE A 35 2.40 4.65 -16.78
C ILE A 35 2.68 3.14 -16.75
N ASP A 36 3.84 2.79 -16.20
CA ASP A 36 4.30 1.42 -16.04
C ASP A 36 3.29 0.58 -15.25
N THR A 37 2.41 -0.15 -15.97
CA THR A 37 1.38 -1.02 -15.38
C THR A 37 1.99 -2.13 -14.50
N ASN A 38 3.26 -2.46 -14.69
CA ASN A 38 3.94 -3.52 -13.95
C ASN A 38 4.58 -3.03 -12.64
N ALA A 39 4.75 -1.73 -12.47
CA ALA A 39 5.22 -1.15 -11.22
C ALA A 39 4.04 -0.89 -10.27
N VAL A 40 3.28 -1.93 -9.92
CA VAL A 40 2.46 -1.88 -8.71
C VAL A 40 3.46 -1.85 -7.55
N VAL A 41 3.84 -0.64 -7.14
CA VAL A 41 4.66 -0.43 -5.94
C VAL A 41 3.77 -0.81 -4.76
N ILE A 42 3.94 -2.03 -4.27
CA ILE A 42 3.24 -2.49 -3.08
C ILE A 42 3.90 -1.80 -1.89
N PRO A 43 3.20 -0.89 -1.19
CA PRO A 43 3.79 -0.19 -0.06
C PRO A 43 4.00 -1.16 1.09
N ASP A 44 5.09 -0.98 1.84
CA ASP A 44 5.25 -1.62 3.16
C ASP A 44 4.19 -1.01 4.10
N VAL A 45 3.31 -1.85 4.64
CA VAL A 45 2.18 -1.42 5.45
C VAL A 45 2.49 -1.65 6.92
N LYS A 46 2.39 -0.60 7.72
CA LYS A 46 2.61 -0.70 9.18
C LYS A 46 1.52 -1.56 9.83
N VAL A 47 1.87 -2.21 10.93
CA VAL A 47 0.92 -2.91 11.80
C VAL A 47 0.01 -1.85 12.43
N GLY A 48 -1.31 -2.06 12.44
CA GLY A 48 -2.22 -0.99 12.83
C GLY A 48 -3.70 -1.35 12.76
N GLU A 49 -4.54 -0.32 12.63
CA GLU A 49 -5.99 -0.46 12.51
C GLU A 49 -6.38 -0.93 11.09
N MET A 50 -6.97 -2.12 10.99
CA MET A 50 -7.21 -2.77 9.69
C MET A 50 -8.24 -2.04 8.82
N LYS A 51 -9.19 -1.34 9.44
CA LYS A 51 -10.24 -0.61 8.71
C LYS A 51 -9.68 0.59 7.94
N GLU A 52 -8.83 1.37 8.59
CA GLU A 52 -8.19 2.54 7.98
C GLU A 52 -7.21 2.11 6.89
N THR A 53 -6.40 1.09 7.18
CA THR A 53 -5.48 0.50 6.20
C THR A 53 -6.21 -0.01 4.96
N ARG A 54 -7.33 -0.71 5.14
CA ARG A 54 -8.15 -1.19 4.02
C ARG A 54 -8.69 -0.04 3.17
N ARG A 55 -9.19 1.03 3.81
CA ARG A 55 -9.72 2.20 3.10
C ARG A 55 -8.67 2.85 2.19
N VAL A 56 -7.45 3.04 2.71
CA VAL A 56 -6.33 3.59 1.93
C VAL A 56 -5.91 2.64 0.81
N LEU A 57 -5.84 1.34 1.07
CA LEU A 57 -5.49 0.35 0.04
C LEU A 57 -6.54 0.24 -1.07
N GLU A 58 -7.83 0.39 -0.74
CA GLU A 58 -8.93 0.46 -1.70
C GLU A 58 -8.84 1.72 -2.58
N GLU A 59 -8.53 2.88 -1.98
CA GLU A 59 -8.30 4.13 -2.71
C GLU A 59 -7.10 4.03 -3.66
N LEU A 60 -6.04 3.35 -3.23
CA LEU A 60 -4.86 3.04 -4.04
C LEU A 60 -5.09 1.91 -5.06
N LYS A 61 -6.30 1.33 -5.14
CA LYS A 61 -6.67 0.22 -6.03
C LYS A 61 -5.79 -1.04 -5.87
N ILE A 62 -5.26 -1.27 -4.66
CA ILE A 62 -4.43 -2.44 -4.34
C ILE A 62 -5.33 -3.57 -3.81
N LYS A 63 -5.17 -4.79 -4.35
CA LYS A 63 -5.94 -5.95 -3.90
C LYS A 63 -5.53 -6.36 -2.49
N THR A 64 -6.46 -6.39 -1.54
CA THR A 64 -6.24 -6.88 -0.18
C THR A 64 -6.85 -8.27 0.00
N GLN A 65 -6.09 -9.22 0.55
CA GLN A 65 -6.58 -10.56 0.88
C GLN A 65 -6.58 -10.73 2.40
N GLY A 66 -7.75 -10.68 3.03
CA GLY A 66 -7.85 -10.89 4.47
C GLY A 66 -9.29 -10.89 4.94
N LYS A 67 -9.64 -11.86 5.79
CA LYS A 67 -10.93 -11.87 6.49
C LYS A 67 -10.83 -10.90 7.67
N ILE A 68 -11.40 -9.70 7.49
CA ILE A 68 -11.63 -8.77 8.60
C ILE A 68 -13.04 -9.07 9.10
N ASP A 69 -13.18 -9.48 10.35
CA ASP A 69 -14.50 -9.64 10.95
C ASP A 69 -15.19 -8.27 11.02
N GLU A 70 -16.38 -8.12 10.44
CA GLU A 70 -17.13 -6.84 10.40
C GLU A 70 -17.74 -6.43 11.75
N SER A 71 -17.35 -7.11 12.83
CA SER A 71 -17.76 -6.72 14.17
C SER A 71 -17.18 -5.34 14.45
N GLY A 72 -18.04 -4.32 14.64
CA GLY A 72 -17.69 -2.90 14.81
C GLY A 72 -16.74 -2.54 15.98
N LYS A 73 -16.03 -3.52 16.53
CA LYS A 73 -14.91 -3.42 17.44
C LYS A 73 -13.63 -3.16 16.63
N LYS A 74 -12.75 -2.29 17.14
CA LYS A 74 -11.44 -2.04 16.50
C LYS A 74 -10.65 -3.35 16.41
N ILE A 75 -10.28 -3.72 15.19
CA ILE A 75 -9.45 -4.89 14.91
C ILE A 75 -8.03 -4.40 14.61
N TRP A 76 -7.11 -4.77 15.49
CA TRP A 76 -5.68 -4.58 15.29
C TRP A 76 -5.10 -5.79 14.59
N GLY A 77 -4.22 -5.56 13.63
CA GLY A 77 -3.63 -6.62 12.84
C GLY A 77 -2.30 -6.24 12.21
N SER A 78 -1.59 -7.26 11.73
CA SER A 78 -0.43 -7.08 10.88
C SER A 78 -0.84 -7.16 9.42
N ALA A 79 -0.27 -6.30 8.60
CA ALA A 79 -0.36 -6.36 7.16
C ALA A 79 0.97 -6.87 6.62
N HIS A 80 0.96 -7.91 5.81
CA HIS A 80 2.14 -8.42 5.12
C HIS A 80 2.01 -8.13 3.62
N ALA A 81 3.00 -7.46 3.05
CA ALA A 81 3.07 -7.21 1.62
C ALA A 81 3.47 -8.51 0.89
N ALA A 82 2.55 -9.12 0.14
CA ALA A 82 2.83 -10.21 -0.78
C ALA A 82 2.91 -9.67 -2.22
N PRO A 83 3.55 -10.38 -3.17
CA PRO A 83 3.84 -9.87 -4.52
C PRO A 83 2.63 -9.41 -5.36
N GLN A 84 1.41 -9.77 -4.96
CA GLN A 84 0.17 -9.41 -5.66
C GLN A 84 -0.96 -8.92 -4.75
N ALA A 85 -0.76 -8.97 -3.42
CA ALA A 85 -1.80 -8.60 -2.45
C ALA A 85 -1.22 -8.27 -1.07
N VAL A 86 -1.93 -7.44 -0.29
CA VAL A 86 -1.63 -7.23 1.13
C VAL A 86 -2.46 -8.21 1.97
N VAL A 87 -1.80 -9.04 2.76
CA VAL A 87 -2.44 -10.01 3.66
C VAL A 87 -2.68 -9.35 5.02
N LEU A 88 -3.94 -9.32 5.47
CA LEU A 88 -4.33 -8.73 6.76
C LEU A 88 -4.61 -9.83 7.78
N GLU A 89 -3.80 -9.90 8.83
CA GLU A 89 -3.92 -10.83 9.94
C GLU A 89 -4.43 -10.13 11.18
N SER A 90 -5.64 -10.47 11.64
CA SER A 90 -6.20 -9.95 12.88
C SER A 90 -5.54 -10.60 14.10
N ARG A 91 -5.18 -9.79 15.10
CA ARG A 91 -4.63 -10.28 16.38
C ARG A 91 -5.65 -10.07 17.49
N SER A 92 -6.05 -11.16 18.16
CA SER A 92 -6.88 -11.09 19.36
C SER A 92 -6.05 -10.61 20.54
N MET A 93 -6.39 -9.43 21.06
CA MET A 93 -5.64 -8.73 22.10
C MET A 93 -6.09 -9.17 23.49
N MET A 94 -5.33 -10.06 24.12
CA MET A 94 -5.60 -10.55 25.48
C MET A 94 -5.54 -9.38 26.49
N GLN A 95 -6.58 -9.21 27.32
CA GLN A 95 -6.78 -7.96 28.06
C GLN A 95 -5.75 -7.65 29.16
N LYS A 96 -5.14 -8.68 29.75
CA LYS A 96 -4.29 -8.56 30.96
C LYS A 96 -2.80 -8.43 30.67
N PHE A 97 -2.39 -8.57 29.40
CA PHE A 97 -0.99 -8.64 29.02
C PHE A 97 -0.58 -7.47 28.13
N VAL A 98 0.69 -7.12 28.21
CA VAL A 98 1.32 -6.14 27.33
C VAL A 98 1.40 -6.75 25.93
N PRO A 99 0.78 -6.14 24.91
CA PRO A 99 0.87 -6.62 23.55
C PRO A 99 2.22 -6.29 22.91
N SER A 100 2.55 -7.04 21.85
CA SER A 100 3.64 -6.64 20.97
C SER A 100 3.18 -5.49 20.08
N VAL A 101 3.87 -4.36 20.16
CA VAL A 101 3.65 -3.16 19.33
C VAL A 101 4.75 -2.96 18.29
N ILE A 102 5.64 -3.94 18.13
CA ILE A 102 6.73 -3.89 17.13
C ILE A 102 6.13 -3.82 15.73
N GLY A 103 6.61 -2.88 14.91
CA GLY A 103 6.11 -2.61 13.57
C GLY A 103 4.86 -1.73 13.52
N MET A 104 4.29 -1.35 14.67
CA MET A 104 3.17 -0.41 14.70
C MET A 104 3.61 1.03 14.46
N GLY A 105 2.68 1.85 13.96
CA GLY A 105 2.85 3.30 13.97
C GLY A 105 2.88 3.85 15.40
N ALA A 106 3.61 4.95 15.63
CA ALA A 106 3.71 5.58 16.95
C ALA A 106 2.32 5.89 17.55
N LYS A 107 1.41 6.45 16.75
CA LYS A 107 0.03 6.77 17.16
C LYS A 107 -0.72 5.54 17.64
N ASP A 108 -0.67 4.47 16.84
CA ASP A 108 -1.44 3.24 17.12
C ASP A 108 -0.84 2.49 18.32
N ALA A 109 0.48 2.47 18.42
CA ALA A 109 1.20 1.87 19.55
C ALA A 109 0.86 2.59 20.88
N VAL A 110 0.84 3.93 20.87
CA VAL A 110 0.48 4.73 22.06
C VAL A 110 -0.94 4.44 22.48
N TYR A 111 -1.89 4.55 21.55
CA TYR A 111 -3.31 4.30 21.83
C TYR A 111 -3.53 2.92 22.45
N LEU A 112 -2.85 1.91 21.91
CA LEU A 112 -2.96 0.53 22.36
C LEU A 112 -2.45 0.35 23.79
N LEU A 113 -1.29 0.92 24.12
CA LEU A 113 -0.67 0.79 25.44
C LEU A 113 -1.39 1.64 26.50
N GLU A 114 -1.82 2.85 26.14
CA GLU A 114 -2.60 3.72 27.02
C GLU A 114 -3.98 3.14 27.32
N SER A 115 -4.62 2.47 26.35
CA SER A 115 -5.88 1.75 26.58
C SER A 115 -5.77 0.63 27.61
N LYS A 116 -4.54 0.16 27.89
CA LYS A 116 -4.23 -0.83 28.95
C LYS A 116 -3.81 -0.18 30.27
N GLY A 117 -3.75 1.15 30.34
CA GLY A 117 -3.34 1.90 31.51
C GLY A 117 -1.83 2.03 31.69
N LEU A 118 -1.04 1.78 30.65
CA LEU A 118 0.41 2.01 30.65
C LEU A 118 0.72 3.46 30.26
N LYS A 119 1.82 4.01 30.77
CA LYS A 119 2.35 5.32 30.34
C LYS A 119 3.40 5.12 29.27
N VAL A 120 3.25 5.75 28.12
CA VAL A 120 4.16 5.55 26.98
C VAL A 120 5.17 6.68 26.90
N ARG A 121 6.46 6.33 26.79
CA ARG A 121 7.54 7.25 26.44
C ARG A 121 8.06 6.88 25.06
N LEU A 122 7.97 7.80 24.11
CA LEU A 122 8.45 7.59 22.75
C LEU A 122 9.84 8.22 22.59
N VAL A 123 10.73 7.54 21.88
CA VAL A 123 12.03 8.06 21.47
C VAL A 123 12.21 7.79 19.97
N GLY A 124 12.38 8.86 19.20
CA GLY A 124 12.54 8.79 17.74
C GLY A 124 11.25 9.05 16.95
N VAL A 125 11.29 8.77 15.65
CA VAL A 125 10.18 8.93 14.70
C VAL A 125 10.14 7.70 13.79
N GLY A 126 8.94 7.32 13.31
CA GLY A 126 8.81 6.21 12.36
C GLY A 126 7.95 5.06 12.86
N LYS A 127 8.42 3.82 12.68
CA LYS A 127 7.74 2.59 13.15
C LYS A 127 8.42 2.07 14.42
N VAL A 128 7.65 1.45 15.30
CA VAL A 128 8.20 0.92 16.56
C VAL A 128 9.16 -0.21 16.24
N LYS A 129 10.45 0.01 16.53
CA LYS A 129 11.49 -1.00 16.35
C LYS A 129 11.66 -1.84 17.60
N ASN A 130 11.57 -1.18 18.77
CA ASN A 130 11.79 -1.84 20.04
C ASN A 130 10.84 -1.32 21.12
N GLN A 131 10.48 -2.20 22.06
CA GLN A 131 9.69 -1.88 23.25
C GLN A 131 10.44 -2.33 24.51
N SER A 132 10.43 -1.51 25.55
CA SER A 132 11.20 -1.80 26.78
C SER A 132 10.65 -2.97 27.59
N ILE A 133 9.34 -3.23 27.49
CA ILE A 133 8.65 -4.31 28.18
C ILE A 133 8.28 -5.37 27.15
N ALA A 134 8.65 -6.62 27.40
CA ALA A 134 8.35 -7.73 26.49
C ALA A 134 6.84 -7.97 26.35
N ASN A 135 6.42 -8.50 25.21
CA ASN A 135 5.04 -8.93 25.02
C ASN A 135 4.72 -10.10 25.96
N GLY A 136 3.50 -10.15 26.48
CA GLY A 136 3.05 -11.22 27.38
C GLY A 136 3.37 -10.98 28.87
N THR A 137 4.00 -9.86 29.23
CA THR A 137 4.10 -9.47 30.66
C THR A 137 2.75 -8.92 31.15
N THR A 138 2.46 -9.07 32.43
CA THR A 138 1.24 -8.49 33.02
C THR A 138 1.28 -6.97 32.94
N ALA A 139 0.23 -6.35 32.39
CA ALA A 139 0.13 -4.90 32.31
C ALA A 139 -0.25 -4.32 33.67
N VAL A 140 0.67 -3.59 34.31
CA VAL A 140 0.42 -2.90 35.58
C VAL A 140 0.03 -1.45 35.29
N LYS A 141 -1.13 -1.02 35.81
CA LYS A 141 -1.61 0.37 35.63
C LYS A 141 -0.56 1.36 36.17
N GLY A 142 -0.20 2.35 35.36
CA GLY A 142 0.80 3.38 35.68
C GLY A 142 2.25 2.99 35.38
N GLN A 143 2.51 1.75 34.94
CA GLN A 143 3.85 1.34 34.51
C GLN A 143 4.27 2.10 33.25
N THR A 144 5.52 2.56 33.23
CA THR A 144 6.06 3.30 32.09
C THR A 144 6.73 2.35 31.11
N ILE A 145 6.30 2.37 29.85
CA ILE A 145 6.91 1.64 28.73
C ILE A 145 7.60 2.63 27.80
N THR A 146 8.87 2.36 27.48
CA THR A 146 9.64 3.17 26.55
C THR A 146 9.67 2.46 25.19
N LEU A 147 9.28 3.17 24.14
CA LEU A 147 9.33 2.70 22.76
C LEU A 147 10.42 3.43 21.99
N THR A 148 11.22 2.67 21.25
CA THR A 148 12.23 3.20 20.33
C THR A 148 11.72 3.06 18.91
N LEU A 149 11.68 4.19 18.19
CA LEU A 149 11.15 4.31 16.83
C LEU A 149 12.32 4.55 15.85
N ASN A 150 12.28 3.88 14.70
CA ASN A 150 13.16 4.12 13.55
C ASN A 150 12.35 4.28 12.26
#